data_AF-A0A843FWJ5-F1
#
_entry.id   AF-A0A843FWJ5-F1
#
_cell.length_a   1.000
_cell.length_b   1.000
_cell.length_c   1.000
_cell.angle_alpha   90.00
_cell.angle_beta   90.00
_cell.angle_gamma   90.00
#
_symmetry.space_group_name_H-M   'P 1'
#
loop_
_entity.id
_entity.type
_entity.pdbx_description
1 polymer ?
#
loop_
_entity_poly.entity_id
_entity_poly.type
_entity_poly.pdbx_seq_one_letter_code
_entity_poly.pdbx_strand_id
1 'polypeptide(L)'
;FGNRALMILVFPAIEVFVKNAMVIAASLGKPGNGMAVRQVERTTSRSAVLGVFVSLIALVVLFAVGGLFLNIYSEIPWDEILPVMLITAVFGMVISAIVGCVMARTANRVFGMVNGDILGATNEVSRPFLVFFIMLFIQLYLTVI
;
A
#
# COMPACT_ATOMS: atom_id res chain seq x y z
N PHE A 1 21.10 -4.43 -16.08
CA PHE A 1 19.68 -4.41 -16.52
C PHE A 1 18.74 -5.03 -15.47
N GLY A 2 19.17 -6.01 -14.66
CA GLY A 2 18.35 -6.65 -13.61
C GLY A 2 17.62 -5.70 -12.64
N ASN A 3 18.32 -4.71 -12.07
CA ASN A 3 17.71 -3.78 -11.08
C ASN A 3 16.51 -2.98 -11.60
N ARG A 4 16.40 -2.74 -12.91
CA ARG A 4 15.27 -1.98 -13.48
C ARG A 4 14.01 -2.84 -13.63
N ALA A 5 14.17 -4.13 -13.90
CA ALA A 5 13.05 -5.06 -14.05
C ALA A 5 12.37 -5.36 -12.71
N LEU A 6 13.11 -5.30 -11.61
CA LEU A 6 12.58 -5.44 -10.24
C LEU A 6 11.51 -4.37 -9.90
N MET A 7 11.59 -3.19 -10.53
CA MET A 7 10.60 -2.12 -10.34
C MET A 7 9.20 -2.51 -10.85
N ILE A 8 9.08 -3.50 -11.75
CA ILE A 8 7.79 -3.95 -12.28
C ILE A 8 6.90 -4.59 -11.20
N LEU A 9 7.51 -5.10 -10.12
CA LEU A 9 6.79 -5.65 -8.96
C LEU A 9 6.26 -4.56 -8.03
N VAL A 10 6.96 -3.42 -7.98
CA VAL A 10 6.69 -2.35 -7.02
C VAL A 10 5.40 -1.61 -7.39
N PHE A 11 5.19 -1.30 -8.67
CA PHE A 11 4.00 -0.53 -9.10
C PHE A 11 2.67 -1.22 -8.81
N PRO A 12 2.48 -2.52 -9.15
CA PRO A 12 1.25 -3.21 -8.78
C PRO A 12 1.09 -3.36 -7.26
N ALA A 13 2.19 -3.56 -6.52
CA ALA A 13 2.14 -3.64 -5.06
C ALA A 13 1.69 -2.31 -4.41
N ILE A 14 2.09 -1.17 -4.99
CA ILE A 14 1.61 0.15 -4.56
C ILE A 14 0.09 0.23 -4.60
N GLU A 15 -0.57 -0.27 -5.63
CA GLU A 15 -2.03 -0.24 -5.69
C GLU A 15 -2.68 -1.04 -4.55
N VAL A 16 -2.08 -2.17 -4.15
CA VAL A 16 -2.54 -2.94 -2.97
C VAL A 16 -2.39 -2.12 -1.69
N PHE A 17 -1.23 -1.49 -1.49
CA PHE A 17 -0.97 -0.65 -0.33
C PHE A 17 -1.89 0.58 -0.26
N VAL A 18 -2.18 1.19 -1.41
CA VAL A 18 -3.10 2.32 -1.48
C VAL A 18 -4.52 1.90 -1.03
N LYS A 19 -5.00 0.71 -1.43
CA LYS A 19 -6.29 0.20 -0.94
C LYS A 19 -6.26 -0.09 0.56
N ASN A 20 -5.17 -0.62 1.07
CA ASN A 20 -4.99 -0.79 2.52
C ASN A 20 -5.09 0.56 3.25
N ALA A 21 -4.42 1.61 2.74
CA ALA A 21 -4.49 2.96 3.29
C ALA A 21 -5.93 3.51 3.32
N MET A 22 -6.71 3.28 2.26
CA MET A 22 -8.12 3.66 2.20
C MET A 22 -8.97 2.93 3.24
N VAL A 23 -8.79 1.61 3.42
CA VAL A 23 -9.53 0.83 4.41
C VAL A 23 -9.19 1.31 5.82
N ILE A 24 -7.91 1.59 6.09
CA ILE A 24 -7.46 2.13 7.37
C ILE A 24 -8.05 3.52 7.60
N ALA A 25 -8.04 4.39 6.59
CA ALA A 25 -8.62 5.72 6.68
C ALA A 25 -10.14 5.68 6.96
N ALA A 26 -10.87 4.78 6.28
CA ALA A 26 -12.28 4.57 6.53
C ALA A 26 -12.55 4.04 7.94
N SER A 27 -11.73 3.11 8.44
CA SER A 27 -11.92 2.50 9.77
C SER A 27 -11.71 3.46 10.95
N LEU A 28 -10.90 4.51 10.74
CA LEU A 28 -10.58 5.54 11.73
C LEU A 28 -11.37 6.84 11.50
N GLY A 29 -12.16 6.89 10.43
CA GLY A 29 -12.92 8.06 10.03
C GLY A 29 -14.22 8.20 10.81
N LYS A 30 -14.63 9.43 11.09
CA LYS A 30 -16.00 9.72 11.56
C LYS A 30 -16.91 9.78 10.33
N PRO A 31 -18.02 9.02 10.28
CA PRO A 31 -18.95 9.15 9.18
C PRO A 31 -19.61 10.54 9.21
N GLY A 32 -19.89 11.08 8.03
CA GLY A 32 -20.56 12.37 7.90
C GLY A 32 -21.52 12.36 6.72
N ASN A 33 -21.45 13.36 5.85
CA ASN A 33 -22.32 13.48 4.67
C ASN A 33 -21.55 13.19 3.37
N GLY A 34 -22.29 12.78 2.33
CA GLY A 34 -21.76 12.57 0.97
C GLY A 34 -21.63 11.11 0.55
N MET A 35 -20.85 10.87 -0.52
CA MET A 35 -20.60 9.52 -1.03
C MET A 35 -19.71 8.72 -0.06
N ALA A 36 -19.80 7.40 -0.09
CA ALA A 36 -19.08 6.46 0.78
C ALA A 36 -19.37 6.56 2.30
N VAL A 37 -20.34 7.36 2.75
CA VAL A 37 -20.67 7.49 4.19
C VAL A 37 -20.99 6.14 4.82
N ARG A 38 -21.83 5.32 4.18
CA ARG A 38 -22.15 3.97 4.66
C ARG A 38 -20.92 3.05 4.70
N GLN A 39 -19.93 3.28 3.86
CA GLN A 39 -18.69 2.51 3.87
C GLN A 39 -17.85 2.88 5.09
N VAL A 40 -17.68 4.17 5.37
CA VAL A 40 -16.98 4.66 6.57
C VAL A 40 -17.70 4.22 7.85
N GLU A 41 -19.01 4.37 7.90
CA GLU A 41 -19.84 3.96 9.06
C GLU A 41 -19.74 2.46 9.37
N ARG A 42 -19.64 1.62 8.33
CA ARG A 42 -19.57 0.15 8.48
C ARG A 42 -18.14 -0.40 8.54
N THR A 43 -17.14 0.40 8.22
CA THR A 43 -15.74 -0.02 8.29
C THR A 43 -15.27 0.15 9.72
N THR A 44 -15.03 -0.97 10.40
CA THR A 44 -14.59 -0.98 11.79
C THR A 44 -13.10 -1.34 11.89
N SER A 45 -12.52 -1.27 13.08
CA SER A 45 -11.15 -1.77 13.31
C SER A 45 -10.98 -3.24 12.91
N ARG A 46 -12.03 -4.07 13.03
CA ARG A 46 -12.00 -5.46 12.53
C ARG A 46 -11.89 -5.50 11.01
N SER A 47 -12.60 -4.61 10.31
CA SER A 47 -12.49 -4.46 8.85
C SER A 47 -11.09 -4.02 8.43
N ALA A 48 -10.41 -3.18 9.21
CA ALA A 48 -9.02 -2.81 8.96
C ALA A 48 -8.05 -3.98 9.10
N VAL A 49 -8.20 -4.79 10.16
CA VAL A 49 -7.40 -6.01 10.34
C VAL A 49 -7.64 -6.99 9.19
N LEU A 50 -8.89 -7.20 8.79
CA LEU A 50 -9.22 -8.02 7.62
C LEU A 50 -8.64 -7.43 6.33
N GLY A 51 -8.67 -6.10 6.17
CA GLY A 51 -8.05 -5.41 5.04
C GLY A 51 -6.54 -5.69 4.94
N VAL A 52 -5.83 -5.67 6.07
CA VAL A 52 -4.41 -6.04 6.14
C VAL A 52 -4.19 -7.48 5.65
N PHE A 53 -5.01 -8.44 6.10
CA PHE A 53 -4.89 -9.82 5.64
C PHE A 53 -5.18 -9.97 4.14
N VAL A 54 -6.22 -9.30 3.63
CA VAL A 54 -6.54 -9.30 2.21
C VAL A 54 -5.39 -8.70 1.40
N SER A 55 -4.79 -7.61 1.85
CA SER A 55 -3.62 -7.01 1.23
C SER A 55 -2.40 -7.94 1.25
N LEU A 56 -2.14 -8.65 2.36
CA LEU A 56 -1.05 -9.63 2.43
C LEU A 56 -1.26 -10.79 1.44
N ILE A 57 -2.48 -11.33 1.35
CA ILE A 57 -2.80 -12.39 0.39
C ILE A 57 -2.62 -11.89 -1.05
N ALA A 58 -3.11 -10.68 -1.36
CA ALA A 58 -2.94 -10.07 -2.67
C ALA A 58 -1.47 -9.86 -3.02
N LEU A 59 -0.65 -9.40 -2.06
CA LEU A 59 0.80 -9.26 -2.23
C LEU A 59 1.45 -10.60 -2.49
N VAL A 60 1.15 -11.65 -1.72
CA VAL A 60 1.72 -13.00 -1.92
C VAL A 60 1.44 -13.49 -3.34
N VAL A 61 0.20 -13.37 -3.82
CA VAL A 61 -0.16 -13.77 -5.19
C VAL A 61 0.61 -12.96 -6.23
N LEU A 62 0.60 -11.63 -6.10
CA LEU A 62 1.27 -10.71 -7.03
C LEU A 62 2.78 -10.96 -7.09
N PHE A 63 3.40 -11.17 -5.93
CA PHE A 63 4.81 -11.45 -5.76
C PHE A 63 5.20 -12.83 -6.26
N ALA A 64 4.38 -13.86 -6.05
CA ALA A 64 4.62 -15.18 -6.61
C ALA A 64 4.59 -15.14 -8.15
N VAL A 65 3.54 -14.56 -8.73
CA VAL A 65 3.38 -14.46 -10.19
C VAL A 65 4.48 -13.60 -10.81
N GLY A 66 4.71 -12.42 -10.25
CA GLY A 66 5.72 -11.49 -10.77
C GLY A 66 7.15 -11.98 -10.56
N GLY A 67 7.45 -12.62 -9.43
CA GLY A 67 8.75 -13.24 -9.16
C GLY A 67 9.04 -14.38 -10.13
N LEU A 68 8.06 -15.26 -10.38
CA LEU A 68 8.16 -16.30 -11.42
C LEU A 68 8.39 -15.70 -12.80
N PHE A 69 7.68 -14.64 -13.16
CA PHE A 69 7.87 -13.95 -14.43
C PHE A 69 9.30 -13.41 -14.58
N LEU A 70 9.83 -12.74 -13.56
CA LEU A 70 11.19 -12.21 -13.59
C LEU A 70 12.25 -13.30 -13.61
N ASN A 71 12.03 -14.40 -12.88
CA ASN A 71 12.96 -15.51 -12.84
C ASN A 71 13.03 -16.26 -14.17
N ILE A 72 11.88 -16.51 -14.81
CA ILE A 72 11.80 -17.28 -16.06
C ILE A 72 12.17 -16.43 -17.28
N TYR A 73 11.66 -15.20 -17.38
CA TYR A 73 11.77 -14.40 -18.62
C TYR A 73 12.88 -13.36 -18.57
N SER A 74 13.29 -12.92 -17.39
CA SER A 74 14.37 -11.94 -17.22
C SER A 74 15.64 -12.55 -16.62
N GLU A 75 15.64 -13.86 -16.37
CA GLU A 75 16.76 -14.64 -15.81
C GLU A 75 17.30 -14.08 -14.48
N ILE A 76 16.45 -13.40 -13.71
CA ILE A 76 16.84 -12.82 -12.41
C ILE A 76 16.74 -13.91 -11.33
N PRO A 77 17.80 -14.17 -10.56
CA PRO A 77 17.78 -15.23 -9.56
C PRO A 77 16.98 -14.80 -8.31
N TRP A 78 16.43 -15.78 -7.58
CA TRP A 78 15.50 -15.53 -6.46
C TRP A 78 16.13 -14.80 -5.27
N ASP A 79 17.44 -14.93 -5.09
CA ASP A 79 18.24 -14.22 -4.10
C ASP A 79 18.28 -12.70 -4.34
N GLU A 80 18.16 -12.23 -5.58
CA GLU A 80 18.00 -10.81 -5.90
C GLU A 80 16.55 -10.32 -5.76
N ILE A 81 15.57 -11.15 -6.13
CA ILE A 81 14.15 -10.76 -6.14
C ILE A 81 13.57 -10.72 -4.72
N LEU A 82 13.86 -11.74 -3.91
CA LEU A 82 13.22 -11.95 -2.60
C LEU A 82 13.46 -10.81 -1.61
N PRO A 83 14.66 -10.23 -1.48
CA PRO A 83 14.88 -9.08 -0.60
C PRO A 83 14.03 -7.86 -1.01
N VAL A 84 13.91 -7.58 -2.30
CA VAL A 84 13.11 -6.46 -2.82
C VAL A 84 11.63 -6.67 -2.50
N MET A 85 11.11 -7.89 -2.68
CA MET A 85 9.73 -8.24 -2.32
C MET A 85 9.47 -8.04 -0.82
N LEU A 86 10.39 -8.51 0.04
CA LEU A 86 10.25 -8.38 1.49
C LEU A 86 10.28 -6.92 1.95
N ILE A 87 11.24 -6.13 1.45
CA ILE A 87 11.32 -4.69 1.74
C ILE A 87 10.03 -4.00 1.29
N THR A 88 9.58 -4.29 0.07
CA THR A 88 8.34 -3.70 -0.48
C THR A 88 7.13 -4.05 0.37
N ALA A 89 6.94 -5.33 0.74
CA ALA A 89 5.84 -5.75 1.61
C ALA A 89 5.89 -5.09 2.99
N VAL A 90 7.02 -5.17 3.68
CA VAL A 90 7.14 -4.68 5.07
C VAL A 90 6.95 -3.17 5.11
N PHE A 91 7.73 -2.42 4.34
CA PHE A 91 7.66 -0.97 4.37
C PHE A 91 6.37 -0.47 3.74
N GLY A 92 5.89 -1.06 2.64
CA GLY A 92 4.63 -0.68 2.01
C GLY A 92 3.41 -0.86 2.94
N MET A 93 3.36 -1.95 3.72
CA MET A 93 2.30 -2.15 4.72
C MET A 93 2.37 -1.12 5.85
N VAL A 94 3.58 -0.82 6.34
CA VAL A 94 3.77 0.20 7.39
C VAL A 94 3.38 1.59 6.89
N ILE A 95 3.88 2.00 5.71
CA ILE A 95 3.61 3.32 5.13
C ILE A 95 2.13 3.48 4.82
N SER A 96 1.48 2.48 4.22
CA SER A 96 0.04 2.56 3.93
C SER A 96 -0.80 2.74 5.19
N ALA A 97 -0.45 2.05 6.28
CA ALA A 97 -1.12 2.23 7.56
C ALA A 97 -0.91 3.63 8.15
N ILE A 98 0.32 4.14 8.08
CA ILE A 98 0.64 5.50 8.55
C ILE A 98 -0.13 6.54 7.74
N VAL A 99 -0.08 6.49 6.40
CA VAL A 99 -0.76 7.46 5.53
C VAL A 99 -2.27 7.40 5.73
N GLY A 100 -2.88 6.20 5.78
CA GLY A 100 -4.31 6.05 6.06
C GLY A 100 -4.71 6.64 7.41
N CYS A 101 -3.91 6.41 8.45
CA CYS A 101 -4.13 6.99 9.78
C CYS A 101 -4.01 8.52 9.77
N VAL A 102 -2.99 9.07 9.13
CA VAL A 102 -2.77 10.52 9.01
C VAL A 102 -3.92 11.17 8.24
N MET A 103 -4.39 10.56 7.14
CA MET A 103 -5.51 11.07 6.36
C MET A 103 -6.81 11.10 7.18
N ALA A 104 -7.15 10.01 7.87
CA ALA A 104 -8.34 9.98 8.73
C ALA A 104 -8.29 11.04 9.83
N ARG A 105 -7.15 11.17 10.52
CA ARG A 105 -6.99 12.15 11.61
C ARG A 105 -7.08 13.59 11.09
N THR A 106 -6.45 13.86 9.96
CA THR A 106 -6.46 15.19 9.33
C THR A 106 -7.87 15.54 8.88
N ALA A 107 -8.56 14.62 8.20
CA ALA A 107 -9.93 14.84 7.74
C ALA A 107 -10.92 15.02 8.90
N ASN A 108 -10.83 14.19 9.94
CA ASN A 108 -11.63 14.35 11.15
C ASN A 108 -11.39 15.69 11.85
N ARG A 109 -10.17 16.23 11.81
CA ARG A 109 -9.83 17.52 12.44
C ARG A 109 -10.29 18.72 11.60
N VAL A 110 -10.13 18.65 10.28
CA VAL A 110 -10.37 19.78 9.37
C VAL A 110 -11.82 19.82 8.88
N PHE A 111 -12.37 18.66 8.51
CA PHE A 111 -13.71 18.54 7.93
C PHE A 111 -14.73 17.92 8.90
N GLY A 112 -14.29 17.39 10.04
CA GLY A 112 -15.16 16.72 11.01
C GLY A 112 -15.60 15.30 10.60
N MET A 113 -15.20 14.83 9.41
CA MET A 113 -15.65 13.56 8.84
C MET A 113 -14.66 12.98 7.83
N VAL A 114 -14.84 11.70 7.50
CA VAL A 114 -14.27 11.04 6.33
C VAL A 114 -15.42 10.63 5.41
N ASN A 115 -15.30 10.96 4.13
CA ASN A 115 -16.26 10.62 3.08
C ASN A 115 -15.52 10.08 1.84
N GLY A 116 -16.26 9.84 0.75
CA GLY A 116 -15.73 9.31 -0.50
C GLY A 116 -14.63 10.17 -1.13
N ASP A 117 -14.73 11.50 -1.03
CA ASP A 117 -13.73 12.42 -1.57
C ASP A 117 -12.42 12.32 -0.78
N ILE A 118 -12.49 12.20 0.55
CA ILE A 118 -11.32 11.97 1.39
C ILE A 118 -10.69 10.61 1.13
N LEU A 119 -11.50 9.57 0.91
CA LEU A 119 -10.99 8.24 0.53
C LEU A 119 -10.34 8.27 -0.86
N GLY A 120 -10.93 8.99 -1.82
CA GLY A 120 -10.34 9.23 -3.13
C GLY A 120 -9.03 10.04 -3.06
N ALA A 121 -9.00 11.10 -2.24
CA ALA A 121 -7.78 11.84 -1.96
C ALA A 121 -6.73 10.97 -1.27
N THR A 122 -7.15 10.06 -0.37
CA THR A 122 -6.25 9.06 0.23
C THR A 122 -5.66 8.15 -0.84
N ASN A 123 -6.44 7.75 -1.86
CA ASN A 123 -5.95 6.95 -2.98
C ASN A 123 -4.82 7.67 -3.75
N GLU A 124 -5.07 8.93 -4.13
CA GLU A 124 -4.12 9.70 -4.93
C GLU A 124 -2.89 10.16 -4.14
N VAL A 125 -3.06 10.58 -2.88
CA VAL A 125 -1.96 11.05 -2.03
C VAL A 125 -1.10 9.89 -1.55
N SER A 126 -1.67 8.72 -1.26
CA SER A 126 -0.87 7.58 -0.78
C SER A 126 0.14 7.10 -1.83
N ARG A 127 -0.20 7.18 -3.13
CA ARG A 127 0.63 6.69 -4.22
C ARG A 127 2.03 7.32 -4.25
N PRO A 128 2.21 8.66 -4.29
CA PRO A 128 3.55 9.27 -4.30
C PRO A 128 4.34 8.98 -3.01
N PHE A 129 3.69 8.95 -1.83
CA PHE A 129 4.38 8.60 -0.59
C PHE A 129 4.89 7.15 -0.61
N LEU A 130 4.05 6.21 -1.04
CA LEU A 130 4.42 4.79 -1.16
C LEU A 130 5.55 4.60 -2.18
N VAL A 131 5.44 5.18 -3.37
CA VAL A 131 6.49 5.14 -4.39
C VAL A 131 7.80 5.68 -3.81
N PHE A 132 7.78 6.89 -3.24
CA PHE A 132 8.97 7.56 -2.76
C PHE A 132 9.70 6.74 -1.69
N PHE A 133 8.99 6.32 -0.65
CA PHE A 133 9.62 5.61 0.46
C PHE A 133 10.04 4.19 0.08
N ILE A 134 9.22 3.45 -0.67
CA ILE A 134 9.61 2.09 -1.10
C ILE A 134 10.86 2.16 -1.99
N MET A 135 10.89 3.09 -2.96
CA MET A 135 12.06 3.27 -3.82
C MET A 135 13.28 3.72 -3.02
N LEU A 136 13.11 4.59 -2.02
CA LEU A 136 14.19 4.99 -1.12
C LEU A 136 14.77 3.79 -0.37
N PHE A 137 13.92 2.93 0.21
CA PHE A 137 14.38 1.75 0.95
C PHE A 137 15.05 0.71 0.06
N ILE A 138 14.51 0.49 -1.14
CA ILE A 138 15.15 -0.39 -2.14
C ILE A 138 16.51 0.18 -2.54
N GLN A 139 16.60 1.48 -2.83
CA GLN A 139 17.86 2.11 -3.20
C GLN A 139 18.89 2.05 -2.08
N LEU A 140 18.50 2.30 -0.84
CA LEU A 140 19.37 2.16 0.33
C LEU A 140 19.89 0.73 0.47
N TYR A 141 19.02 -0.27 0.32
CA TYR A 141 19.39 -1.68 0.34
C TYR A 141 20.43 -2.01 -0.75
N LEU A 142 20.18 -1.58 -1.98
CA LEU A 142 21.09 -1.77 -3.13
C LEU A 142 22.41 -0.99 -3.02
N THR A 143 22.53 -0.04 -2.09
CA THR A 143 23.76 0.75 -1.88
C THR A 143 24.63 0.16 -0.76
N VAL A 144 24.02 -0.57 0.18
CA VAL A 144 24.70 -1.15 1.35
C VAL A 144 25.30 -2.53 1.04
N ILE A 145 24.79 -3.21 0.00
CA ILE A 145 25.24 -4.53 -0.49
C ILE A 145 25.92 -4.33 -1.84
#